data_AF-A0A643BWE6-F1
#
_entry.id   AF-A0A643BWE6-F1
#
_cell.length_a   1.000
_cell.length_b   1.000
_cell.length_c   1.000
_cell.angle_alpha   90.00
_cell.angle_beta   90.00
_cell.angle_gamma   90.00
#
_symmetry.space_group_name_H-M   'P 1'
#
loop_
_entity.id
_entity.type
_entity.pdbx_description
1 polymer ?
#
loop_
_entity_poly.entity_id
_entity_poly.type
_entity_poly.pdbx_seq_one_letter_code
_entity_poly.pdbx_strand_id
1 'polypeptide(L)'
;TLITAVGQTAYTVASVLILLFVLMYIFAVLGFCLFGVPERADLNNWGNLALAFFTLFSLATVDGWTDLQQQLDARNFILSRSFTIIFILLASFIFLSMFVGVMIIHTEDSVKKFERELMLERHMTLMEEKHAILKRQQEEVSKLTQTQKNVDHKSFTELVEKFKKTLRHTDPMELYYEIVHVLSLMLEDLPQKKQSQSLEKVEEK
;
A
#
# COMPACT_ATOMS: atom_id res chain seq x y z
N THR A 1 -10.35 12.95 -12.55
CA THR A 1 -8.92 13.24 -12.36
C THR A 1 -8.62 14.73 -12.48
N LEU A 2 -8.99 15.40 -13.57
CA LEU A 2 -8.77 16.86 -13.70
C LEU A 2 -9.58 17.71 -12.69
N ILE A 3 -10.87 17.43 -12.52
CA ILE A 3 -11.76 18.20 -11.61
C ILE A 3 -11.29 18.12 -10.15
N THR A 4 -10.81 16.94 -9.72
CA THR A 4 -10.30 16.72 -8.37
C THR A 4 -8.99 17.47 -8.11
N ALA A 5 -8.07 17.49 -9.08
CA ALA A 5 -6.83 18.26 -8.99
C ALA A 5 -7.10 19.77 -8.94
N VAL A 6 -8.02 20.27 -9.78
CA VAL A 6 -8.45 21.67 -9.76
C VAL A 6 -9.07 22.03 -8.41
N GLY A 7 -9.93 21.18 -7.84
CA GLY A 7 -10.55 21.43 -6.53
C GLY A 7 -9.53 21.56 -5.39
N GLN A 8 -8.47 20.74 -5.41
CA GLN A 8 -7.43 20.77 -4.40
C GLN A 8 -6.60 22.07 -4.49
N THR A 9 -6.24 22.51 -5.70
CA THR A 9 -5.59 23.81 -5.89
C THR A 9 -6.50 25.00 -5.58
N ALA A 10 -7.80 24.86 -5.85
CA ALA A 10 -8.78 25.93 -5.62
C ALA A 10 -8.94 26.23 -4.12
N TYR A 11 -8.88 25.21 -3.25
CA TYR A 11 -8.96 25.42 -1.80
C TYR A 11 -7.79 26.28 -1.29
N THR A 12 -6.56 25.95 -1.71
CA THR A 12 -5.36 26.69 -1.33
C THR A 12 -5.39 28.13 -1.84
N VAL A 13 -5.79 28.33 -3.10
CA VAL A 13 -5.92 29.67 -3.69
C VAL A 13 -7.03 30.46 -3.00
N ALA A 14 -8.15 29.83 -2.64
CA ALA A 14 -9.26 30.49 -1.96
C ALA A 14 -8.86 31.06 -0.59
N SER A 15 -8.08 30.33 0.22
CA SER A 15 -7.61 30.85 1.52
C SER A 15 -6.76 32.12 1.37
N VAL A 16 -5.91 32.18 0.34
CA VAL A 16 -5.10 33.36 0.03
C VAL A 16 -5.96 34.50 -0.48
N LEU A 17 -6.92 34.23 -1.38
CA LEU A 17 -7.83 35.26 -1.90
C LEU A 17 -8.67 35.88 -0.79
N ILE A 18 -9.12 35.09 0.19
CA ILE A 18 -9.82 35.60 1.38
C ILE A 18 -8.89 36.51 2.20
N LEU A 19 -7.63 36.09 2.42
CA LEU A 19 -6.65 36.89 3.12
C LEU A 19 -6.37 38.23 2.39
N LEU A 20 -6.23 38.20 1.07
CA LEU A 20 -6.07 39.39 0.24
C LEU A 20 -7.30 40.30 0.33
N PHE A 21 -8.52 39.73 0.29
CA PHE A 21 -9.76 40.49 0.41
C PHE A 21 -9.87 41.21 1.76
N VAL A 22 -9.49 40.54 2.85
CA VAL A 22 -9.43 41.16 4.20
C VAL A 22 -8.39 42.28 4.23
N LEU A 23 -7.20 42.06 3.67
CA LEU A 23 -6.17 43.11 3.56
C LEU A 23 -6.70 44.32 2.78
N MET A 24 -7.32 44.08 1.62
CA MET A 24 -7.92 45.12 0.80
C MET A 24 -9.02 45.88 1.55
N TYR A 25 -9.88 45.20 2.31
CA TYR A 25 -10.91 45.87 3.09
C TYR A 25 -10.32 46.84 4.13
N ILE A 26 -9.29 46.39 4.86
CA ILE A 26 -8.59 47.22 5.86
C ILE A 26 -7.99 48.46 5.17
N PHE A 27 -7.27 48.26 4.06
CA PHE A 27 -6.67 49.36 3.30
C PHE A 27 -7.70 50.25 2.59
N ALA A 28 -8.87 49.74 2.24
CA ALA A 28 -9.93 50.52 1.61
C ALA A 28 -10.50 51.53 2.61
N VAL A 29 -10.77 51.09 3.84
CA VAL A 29 -11.20 51.99 4.92
C VAL A 29 -10.10 52.98 5.27
N LEU A 30 -8.84 52.53 5.39
CA LEU A 30 -7.71 53.43 5.66
C LEU A 30 -7.53 54.47 4.55
N GLY A 31 -7.56 54.08 3.29
CA GLY A 31 -7.41 55.00 2.17
C GLY A 31 -8.60 55.94 2.00
N PHE A 32 -9.83 55.49 2.30
CA PHE A 32 -10.99 56.38 2.42
C PHE A 32 -10.76 57.44 3.52
N CYS A 33 -10.30 57.04 4.70
CA CYS A 33 -10.02 57.97 5.80
C CYS A 33 -8.86 58.93 5.48
N LEU A 34 -7.80 58.47 4.82
CA LEU A 34 -6.60 59.25 4.53
C LEU A 34 -6.75 60.16 3.31
N PHE A 35 -7.42 59.70 2.25
CA PHE A 35 -7.46 60.36 0.94
C PHE A 35 -8.87 60.74 0.48
N GLY A 36 -9.93 60.23 1.11
CA GLY A 36 -11.32 60.51 0.76
C GLY A 36 -12.01 61.62 1.58
N VAL A 37 -11.43 62.02 2.71
CA VAL A 37 -12.00 63.02 3.66
C VAL A 37 -11.41 64.44 3.53
N PRO A 38 -10.11 64.66 3.22
CA PRO A 38 -9.52 66.01 3.23
C PRO A 38 -10.07 66.99 2.15
N GLU A 39 -9.82 68.30 2.29
CA GLU A 39 -10.21 69.31 1.27
C GLU A 39 -9.67 69.02 -0.15
N ARG A 40 -8.56 68.29 -0.24
CA ARG A 40 -7.95 67.84 -1.50
C ARG A 40 -8.25 66.38 -1.84
N ALA A 41 -9.34 65.85 -1.32
CA ALA A 41 -9.70 64.44 -1.43
C ALA A 41 -9.69 63.95 -2.89
N ASP A 42 -9.25 62.71 -3.04
CA ASP A 42 -9.30 61.98 -4.30
C ASP A 42 -10.55 61.10 -4.32
N LEU A 43 -11.68 61.73 -4.64
CA LEU A 43 -13.00 61.10 -4.71
C LEU A 43 -13.10 60.03 -5.82
N ASN A 44 -12.27 60.12 -6.85
CA ASN A 44 -12.31 59.18 -7.98
C ASN A 44 -11.77 57.80 -7.59
N ASN A 45 -10.81 57.76 -6.67
CA ASN A 45 -10.20 56.51 -6.19
C ASN A 45 -10.71 56.12 -4.80
N TRP A 46 -10.97 57.10 -3.93
CA TRP A 46 -11.26 56.87 -2.52
C TRP A 46 -12.62 57.43 -2.07
N GLY A 47 -13.51 57.80 -2.99
CA GLY A 47 -14.80 58.41 -2.66
C GLY A 47 -15.87 57.42 -2.21
N ASN A 48 -15.75 56.15 -2.58
CA ASN A 48 -16.61 55.08 -2.08
C ASN A 48 -15.85 53.76 -1.98
N LEU A 49 -16.45 52.80 -1.28
CA LEU A 49 -15.81 51.51 -1.03
C LEU A 49 -15.48 50.75 -2.33
N ALA A 50 -16.36 50.76 -3.33
CA ALA A 50 -16.15 50.04 -4.58
C ALA A 50 -14.98 50.63 -5.40
N LEU A 51 -14.86 51.96 -5.48
CA LEU A 51 -13.73 52.64 -6.11
C LEU A 51 -12.44 52.32 -5.37
N ALA A 52 -12.44 52.36 -4.03
CA ALA A 52 -11.28 52.03 -3.23
C ALA A 52 -10.83 50.58 -3.44
N PHE A 53 -11.77 49.63 -3.54
CA PHE A 53 -11.47 48.24 -3.90
C PHE A 53 -10.86 48.13 -5.30
N PHE A 54 -11.37 48.88 -6.28
CA PHE A 54 -10.80 48.90 -7.63
C PHE A 54 -9.37 49.45 -7.65
N THR A 55 -9.14 50.59 -7.00
CA THR A 55 -7.81 51.19 -6.86
C THR A 55 -6.83 50.25 -6.16
N LEU A 56 -7.26 49.60 -5.06
CA LEU A 56 -6.43 48.63 -4.33
C LEU A 56 -6.19 47.36 -5.13
N PHE A 57 -7.12 46.96 -5.99
CA PHE A 57 -6.92 45.82 -6.88
C PHE A 57 -5.81 46.12 -7.88
N SER A 58 -5.87 47.28 -8.54
CA SER A 58 -4.79 47.76 -9.43
C SER A 58 -3.45 47.85 -8.70
N LEU A 59 -3.43 48.37 -7.47
CA LEU A 59 -2.22 48.39 -6.64
C LEU A 59 -1.70 46.99 -6.30
N ALA A 60 -2.59 46.03 -6.01
CA ALA A 60 -2.21 44.66 -5.65
C ALA A 60 -1.59 43.91 -6.84
N THR A 61 -2.04 44.23 -8.06
CA THR A 61 -1.44 43.74 -9.31
C THR A 61 -0.26 44.58 -9.78
N VAL A 62 0.10 45.63 -9.04
CA VAL A 62 1.17 46.59 -9.38
C VAL A 62 0.92 47.23 -10.76
N ASP A 63 -0.35 47.44 -11.10
CA ASP A 63 -0.81 48.04 -12.35
C ASP A 63 -1.15 49.52 -12.13
N GLY A 64 -0.59 50.41 -12.96
CA GLY A 64 -0.84 51.86 -12.89
C GLY A 64 -0.47 52.54 -11.55
N TRP A 65 0.27 51.86 -10.66
CA TRP A 65 0.52 52.34 -9.30
C TRP A 65 1.35 53.63 -9.24
N THR A 66 2.27 53.83 -10.19
CA THR A 66 3.08 55.05 -10.28
C THR A 66 2.24 56.27 -10.62
N ASP A 67 1.26 56.10 -11.51
CA ASP A 67 0.38 57.18 -11.95
C ASP A 67 -0.55 57.59 -10.80
N LEU A 68 -1.08 56.60 -10.07
CA LEU A 68 -1.83 56.85 -8.85
C LEU A 68 -0.96 57.57 -7.81
N GLN A 69 0.27 57.10 -7.57
CA GLN A 69 1.18 57.71 -6.62
C GLN A 69 1.49 59.17 -6.99
N GLN A 70 1.72 59.45 -8.28
CA GLN A 70 1.95 60.80 -8.77
C GLN A 70 0.74 61.73 -8.52
N GLN A 71 -0.48 61.21 -8.69
CA GLN A 71 -1.71 61.96 -8.38
C GLN A 71 -1.84 62.26 -6.88
N LEU A 72 -1.50 61.31 -6.00
CA LEU A 72 -1.52 61.54 -4.55
C LEU A 72 -0.41 62.51 -4.11
N ASP A 73 0.78 62.41 -4.72
CA ASP A 73 1.92 63.29 -4.45
C ASP A 73 1.62 64.74 -4.87
N ALA A 74 0.96 64.94 -6.03
CA ALA A 74 0.53 66.26 -6.48
C ALA A 74 -0.47 66.94 -5.52
N ARG A 75 -1.18 66.15 -4.71
CA ARG A 75 -2.12 66.64 -3.67
C ARG A 75 -1.43 66.96 -2.34
N ASN A 76 -0.12 66.71 -2.22
CA ASN A 76 0.72 66.87 -1.03
C ASN A 76 0.34 65.95 0.14
N PHE A 77 -0.12 64.73 -0.13
CA PHE A 77 -0.35 63.74 0.92
C PHE A 77 0.98 63.11 1.38
N ILE A 78 1.53 63.57 2.50
CA ILE A 78 2.86 63.14 2.99
C ILE A 78 2.91 61.61 3.26
N LEU A 79 1.80 61.02 3.71
CA LEU A 79 1.70 59.58 4.03
C LEU A 79 1.32 58.70 2.83
N SER A 80 1.06 59.28 1.65
CA SER A 80 0.64 58.53 0.45
C SER A 80 1.65 57.46 0.07
N ARG A 81 2.94 57.84 0.03
CA ARG A 81 4.01 56.99 -0.48
C ARG A 81 4.27 55.80 0.43
N SER A 82 4.27 56.02 1.74
CA SER A 82 4.36 54.92 2.71
C SER A 82 3.15 53.99 2.60
N PHE A 83 1.94 54.54 2.48
CA PHE A 83 0.71 53.74 2.35
C PHE A 83 0.77 52.83 1.12
N THR A 84 1.09 53.38 -0.05
CA THR A 84 1.16 52.64 -1.31
C THR A 84 2.24 51.56 -1.27
N ILE A 85 3.45 51.90 -0.82
CA ILE A 85 4.57 50.95 -0.76
C ILE A 85 4.26 49.81 0.22
N ILE A 86 3.76 50.13 1.42
CA ILE A 86 3.42 49.11 2.42
C ILE A 86 2.34 48.16 1.88
N PHE A 87 1.30 48.70 1.24
CA PHE A 87 0.26 47.89 0.63
C PHE A 87 0.80 46.96 -0.45
N ILE A 88 1.59 47.48 -1.40
CA ILE A 88 2.19 46.69 -2.48
C ILE A 88 3.08 45.57 -1.91
N LEU A 89 3.88 45.86 -0.88
CA LEU A 89 4.73 44.85 -0.24
C LEU A 89 3.92 43.75 0.44
N LEU A 90 2.87 44.12 1.19
CA LEU A 90 1.97 43.17 1.84
C LEU A 90 1.22 42.30 0.82
N ALA A 91 0.65 42.92 -0.22
CA ALA A 91 -0.04 42.20 -1.29
C ALA A 91 0.91 41.25 -2.03
N SER A 92 2.11 41.73 -2.38
CA SER A 92 3.16 40.91 -3.02
C SER A 92 3.59 39.74 -2.13
N PHE A 93 3.72 39.97 -0.82
CA PHE A 93 4.05 38.91 0.14
C PHE A 93 2.94 37.85 0.22
N ILE A 94 1.66 38.25 0.17
CA ILE A 94 0.54 37.32 0.10
C ILE A 94 0.59 36.49 -1.20
N PHE A 95 0.85 37.13 -2.35
CA PHE A 95 1.02 36.42 -3.62
C PHE A 95 2.22 35.47 -3.62
N LEU A 96 3.35 35.88 -3.02
CA LEU A 96 4.50 35.00 -2.85
C LEU A 96 4.17 33.80 -1.95
N SER A 97 3.42 34.03 -0.87
CA SER A 97 2.95 32.96 0.01
C SER A 97 2.04 31.97 -0.71
N MET A 98 1.21 32.45 -1.65
CA MET A 98 0.44 31.59 -2.56
C MET A 98 1.35 30.76 -3.47
N PHE A 99 2.36 31.39 -4.08
CA PHE A 99 3.31 30.71 -4.95
C PHE A 99 4.07 29.60 -4.21
N VAL A 100 4.52 29.87 -2.99
CA VAL A 100 5.16 28.86 -2.12
C VAL A 100 4.19 27.72 -1.82
N GLY A 101 2.93 28.02 -1.47
CA GLY A 101 1.91 26.99 -1.23
C GLY A 101 1.67 26.07 -2.43
N VAL A 102 1.55 26.64 -3.63
CA VAL A 102 1.39 25.87 -4.88
C VAL A 102 2.64 25.03 -5.19
N MET A 103 3.84 25.59 -5.01
CA MET A 103 5.10 24.89 -5.22
C MET A 103 5.25 23.69 -4.27
N ILE A 104 4.85 23.83 -3.00
CA ILE A 104 4.87 22.74 -2.03
C ILE A 104 3.94 21.61 -2.48
N ILE A 105 2.72 21.91 -2.93
CA ILE A 105 1.76 20.90 -3.40
C ILE A 105 2.36 20.10 -4.57
N HIS A 106 2.94 20.78 -5.57
CA HIS A 106 3.55 20.12 -6.72
C HIS A 106 4.78 19.29 -6.34
N THR A 107 5.59 19.78 -5.39
CA THR A 107 6.76 19.04 -4.88
C THR A 107 6.32 17.80 -4.12
N GLU A 108 5.34 17.93 -3.24
CA GLU A 108 4.79 16.82 -2.46
C GLU A 108 4.16 15.76 -3.36
N ASP A 109 3.42 16.15 -4.39
CA ASP A 109 2.85 15.23 -5.38
C ASP A 109 3.96 14.49 -6.17
N SER A 110 5.04 15.19 -6.52
CA SER A 110 6.18 14.59 -7.21
C SER A 110 6.92 13.58 -6.33
N VAL A 111 7.14 13.91 -5.06
CA VAL A 111 7.74 13.01 -4.07
C VAL A 111 6.85 11.78 -3.85
N LYS A 112 5.55 11.96 -3.63
CA LYS A 112 4.58 10.86 -3.47
C LYS A 112 4.50 9.97 -4.71
N LYS A 113 4.70 10.52 -5.91
CA LYS A 113 4.75 9.74 -7.14
C LYS A 113 6.02 8.90 -7.19
N PHE A 114 7.17 9.50 -6.89
CA PHE A 114 8.45 8.81 -6.86
C PHE A 114 8.48 7.68 -5.82
N GLU A 115 7.97 7.92 -4.60
CA GLU A 115 7.87 6.87 -3.57
C GLU A 115 7.02 5.68 -4.02
N ARG A 116 5.90 5.94 -4.71
CA ARG A 116 5.04 4.87 -5.26
C ARG A 116 5.75 4.07 -6.34
N GLU A 117 6.48 4.72 -7.24
CA GLU A 117 7.27 4.04 -8.27
C GLU A 117 8.35 3.15 -7.64
N LEU A 118 9.08 3.66 -6.65
CA LEU A 118 10.11 2.93 -5.93
C LEU A 118 9.54 1.75 -5.13
N MET A 119 8.37 1.91 -4.50
CA MET A 119 7.67 0.80 -3.84
C MET A 119 7.25 -0.28 -4.84
N LEU A 120 6.73 0.10 -6.02
CA LEU A 120 6.35 -0.85 -7.06
C LEU A 120 7.56 -1.64 -7.57
N GLU A 121 8.68 -0.98 -7.85
CA GLU A 121 9.92 -1.62 -8.29
C GLU A 121 10.44 -2.60 -7.23
N ARG A 122 10.42 -2.20 -5.95
CA ARG A 122 10.79 -3.08 -4.83
C ARG A 122 9.84 -4.28 -4.70
N HIS A 123 8.55 -4.09 -4.91
CA HIS A 123 7.59 -5.19 -4.89
C HIS A 123 7.78 -6.16 -6.07
N MET A 124 8.13 -5.65 -7.25
CA MET A 124 8.42 -6.48 -8.42
C MET A 124 9.68 -7.33 -8.22
N THR A 125 10.78 -6.71 -7.78
CA THR A 125 12.04 -7.42 -7.48
C THR A 125 11.85 -8.50 -6.42
N LEU A 126 11.16 -8.20 -5.33
CA LEU A 126 10.83 -9.18 -4.30
C LEU A 126 9.97 -10.32 -4.84
N MET A 127 8.99 -10.04 -5.71
CA MET A 127 8.17 -11.09 -6.33
C MET A 127 9.01 -12.00 -7.25
N GLU A 128 9.91 -11.42 -8.03
CA GLU A 128 10.81 -12.16 -8.91
C GLU A 128 11.74 -13.09 -8.12
N GLU A 129 12.38 -12.57 -7.07
CA GLU A 129 13.21 -13.38 -6.17
C GLU A 129 12.41 -14.50 -5.51
N LYS A 130 11.20 -14.21 -5.02
CA LYS A 130 10.32 -15.22 -4.41
C LYS A 130 9.95 -16.30 -5.42
N HIS A 131 9.67 -15.92 -6.67
CA HIS A 131 9.34 -16.85 -7.75
C HIS A 131 10.53 -17.76 -8.08
N ALA A 132 11.74 -17.20 -8.15
CA ALA A 132 12.96 -17.95 -8.41
C ALA A 132 13.26 -18.97 -7.29
N ILE A 133 13.09 -18.59 -6.02
CA ILE A 133 13.32 -19.47 -4.87
C ILE A 133 12.29 -20.61 -4.83
N LEU A 134 11.00 -20.31 -5.04
CA LEU A 134 9.94 -21.33 -5.08
C LEU A 134 10.20 -22.39 -6.15
N LYS A 135 10.65 -21.97 -7.34
CA LYS A 135 10.98 -22.90 -8.42
C LYS A 135 12.13 -23.83 -8.04
N ARG A 136 13.19 -23.30 -7.41
CA ARG A 136 14.30 -24.10 -6.89
C ARG A 136 13.84 -25.10 -5.83
N GLN A 137 13.01 -24.67 -4.89
CA GLN A 137 12.45 -25.57 -3.87
C GLN A 137 11.62 -26.69 -4.48
N GLN A 138 10.81 -26.40 -5.50
CA GLN A 138 10.02 -27.42 -6.20
C GLN A 138 10.90 -28.45 -6.92
N GLU A 139 11.98 -28.00 -7.55
CA GLU A 139 12.97 -28.88 -8.18
C GLU A 139 13.72 -29.76 -7.16
N GLU A 140 14.05 -29.23 -5.99
CA GLU A 140 14.66 -30.02 -4.90
C GLU A 140 13.68 -31.05 -4.32
N VAL A 141 12.44 -30.65 -4.03
CA VAL A 141 11.39 -31.54 -3.49
C VAL A 141 11.09 -32.67 -4.47
N SER A 142 11.00 -32.37 -5.77
CA SER A 142 10.77 -33.40 -6.80
C SER A 142 11.95 -34.38 -6.93
N LYS A 143 13.20 -33.91 -6.89
CA LYS A 143 14.39 -34.77 -6.87
C LYS A 143 14.44 -35.67 -5.64
N LEU A 144 14.15 -35.13 -4.46
CA LEU A 144 14.10 -35.91 -3.22
C LEU A 144 12.99 -36.98 -3.26
N THR A 145 11.80 -36.62 -3.74
CA THR A 145 10.68 -37.56 -3.90
C THR A 145 11.04 -38.70 -4.86
N GLN A 146 11.73 -38.40 -5.96
CA GLN A 146 12.16 -39.42 -6.92
C GLN A 146 13.29 -40.30 -6.38
N THR A 147 14.25 -39.71 -5.66
CA THR A 147 15.34 -40.45 -5.01
C THR A 147 14.78 -41.39 -3.95
N GLN A 148 13.84 -40.92 -3.12
CA GLN A 148 13.16 -41.75 -2.13
C GLN A 148 12.35 -42.87 -2.79
N LYS A 149 11.61 -42.59 -3.88
CA LYS A 149 10.86 -43.61 -4.63
C LYS A 149 11.77 -44.69 -5.24
N ASN A 150 12.97 -44.31 -5.69
CA ASN A 150 13.96 -45.24 -6.27
C ASN A 150 14.71 -46.04 -5.20
N VAL A 151 14.94 -45.47 -4.02
CA VAL A 151 15.56 -46.14 -2.86
C VAL A 151 14.56 -47.11 -2.20
N ASP A 152 13.29 -46.72 -2.07
CA ASP A 152 12.26 -47.55 -1.44
C ASP A 152 11.93 -48.80 -2.26
N HIS A 153 11.78 -48.67 -3.59
CA HIS A 153 11.58 -49.83 -4.47
C HIS A 153 12.78 -50.78 -4.52
N LYS A 154 14.02 -50.26 -4.55
CA LYS A 154 15.21 -51.11 -4.59
C LYS A 154 15.44 -51.82 -3.25
N SER A 155 15.28 -51.13 -2.13
CA SER A 155 15.45 -51.68 -0.79
C SER A 155 14.45 -52.81 -0.49
N PHE A 156 13.17 -52.59 -0.80
CA PHE A 156 12.15 -53.63 -0.60
C PHE A 156 12.37 -54.83 -1.52
N THR A 157 12.67 -54.59 -2.80
CA THR A 157 12.95 -55.68 -3.77
C THR A 157 14.18 -56.49 -3.37
N GLU A 158 15.22 -55.83 -2.86
CA GLU A 158 16.45 -56.47 -2.41
C GLU A 158 16.24 -57.26 -1.10
N LEU A 159 15.41 -56.76 -0.17
CA LEU A 159 14.99 -57.52 1.01
C LEU A 159 14.19 -58.77 0.63
N VAL A 160 13.25 -58.63 -0.30
CA VAL A 160 12.42 -59.75 -0.78
C VAL A 160 13.28 -60.80 -1.49
N GLU A 161 14.27 -60.40 -2.30
CA GLU A 161 15.21 -61.35 -2.92
C GLU A 161 16.12 -62.02 -1.89
N LYS A 162 16.65 -61.29 -0.90
CA LYS A 162 17.41 -61.92 0.20
C LYS A 162 16.56 -62.94 0.95
N PHE A 163 15.30 -62.61 1.25
CA PHE A 163 14.38 -63.51 1.94
C PHE A 163 14.06 -64.76 1.12
N LYS A 164 13.78 -64.59 -0.17
CA LYS A 164 13.56 -65.68 -1.13
C LYS A 164 14.79 -66.58 -1.28
N LYS A 165 16.00 -66.01 -1.24
CA LYS A 165 17.26 -66.75 -1.29
C LYS A 165 17.53 -67.54 -0.01
N THR A 166 17.18 -66.99 1.15
CA THR A 166 17.24 -67.69 2.45
C THR A 166 16.26 -68.86 2.51
N LEU A 167 15.03 -68.69 1.98
CA LEU A 167 14.03 -69.76 1.95
C LEU A 167 14.37 -70.90 0.97
N ARG A 168 15.18 -70.64 -0.07
CA ARG A 168 15.65 -71.70 -0.99
C ARG A 168 16.71 -72.62 -0.42
N HIS A 169 17.35 -72.27 0.70
CA HIS A 169 18.42 -73.07 1.30
C HIS A 169 17.94 -74.05 2.39
N THR A 170 16.63 -74.11 2.65
CA THR A 170 16.05 -75.10 3.54
C THR A 170 15.10 -75.96 2.72
N ASP A 171 15.56 -77.11 2.27
CA ASP A 171 14.74 -78.08 1.54
C ASP A 171 13.57 -78.55 2.44
N PRO A 172 12.28 -78.35 2.08
CA PRO A 172 11.15 -78.87 2.85
C PRO A 172 10.78 -80.32 2.50
N MET A 173 11.54 -80.97 1.62
CA MET A 173 11.15 -82.28 1.07
C MET A 173 11.46 -83.46 2.00
N GLU A 174 12.45 -83.37 2.90
CA GLU A 174 12.76 -84.51 3.80
C GLU A 174 11.86 -84.54 5.05
N LEU A 175 11.46 -83.38 5.59
CA LEU A 175 10.70 -83.33 6.84
C LEU A 175 9.22 -83.72 6.68
N TYR A 176 8.66 -83.55 5.48
CA TYR A 176 7.26 -83.90 5.21
C TYR A 176 7.02 -85.41 5.25
N TYR A 177 7.95 -86.21 4.73
CA TYR A 177 7.81 -87.67 4.74
C TYR A 177 7.97 -88.26 6.14
N GLU A 178 8.92 -87.75 6.95
CA GLU A 178 9.08 -88.12 8.35
C GLU A 178 7.84 -87.77 9.19
N ILE A 179 7.31 -86.55 9.06
CA ILE A 179 6.14 -86.10 9.84
C ILE A 179 4.88 -86.88 9.45
N VAL A 180 4.64 -87.10 8.15
CA VAL A 180 3.48 -87.87 7.67
C VAL A 180 3.59 -89.34 8.08
N HIS A 181 4.80 -89.92 8.08
CA HIS A 181 5.01 -91.30 8.51
C HIS A 181 4.76 -91.47 10.02
N VAL A 182 5.27 -90.55 10.85
CA VAL A 182 5.04 -90.55 12.30
C VAL A 182 3.55 -90.34 12.62
N LEU A 183 2.85 -89.42 11.94
CA LEU A 183 1.42 -89.20 12.14
C LEU A 183 0.56 -90.41 11.72
N SER A 184 0.94 -91.11 10.66
CA SER A 184 0.22 -92.31 10.21
C SER A 184 0.39 -93.48 11.20
N LEU A 185 1.59 -93.66 11.77
CA LEU A 185 1.85 -94.65 12.82
C LEU A 185 1.07 -94.34 14.12
N MET A 186 0.93 -93.07 14.47
CA MET A 186 0.21 -92.63 15.68
C MET A 186 -1.32 -92.70 15.54
N LEU A 187 -1.85 -92.73 14.30
CA LEU A 187 -3.29 -92.80 14.02
C LEU A 187 -3.83 -94.24 13.92
N GLU A 188 -2.96 -95.24 13.68
CA GLU A 188 -3.34 -96.66 13.64
C GLU A 188 -3.66 -97.22 15.04
N ASP A 189 -3.12 -96.63 16.10
CA ASP A 189 -3.20 -97.13 17.49
C ASP A 189 -4.39 -96.61 18.33
N LEU A 190 -5.31 -95.84 17.76
CA LEU A 190 -6.44 -95.29 18.53
C LEU A 190 -7.70 -96.19 18.52
N PRO A 191 -8.16 -96.69 19.68
CA PRO A 191 -9.34 -97.54 19.78
C PRO A 191 -10.64 -96.73 19.58
N GLN A 192 -11.45 -97.13 18.61
CA GLN A 192 -12.80 -96.61 18.38
C GLN A 192 -13.73 -96.90 19.57
N LYS A 193 -14.18 -95.88 20.31
CA LYS A 193 -15.37 -96.01 21.17
C LYS A 193 -16.13 -94.70 21.45
N LYS A 194 -17.30 -94.60 20.80
CA LYS A 194 -18.60 -94.06 21.24
C LYS A 194 -18.64 -93.35 22.61
N GLN A 195 -19.13 -92.11 22.63
CA GLN A 195 -20.28 -91.74 23.47
C GLN A 195 -20.96 -90.44 23.01
N SER A 196 -22.12 -90.60 22.37
CA SER A 196 -23.23 -89.66 22.44
C SER A 196 -23.62 -89.48 23.91
N GLN A 197 -23.52 -88.26 24.46
CA GLN A 197 -24.27 -87.76 25.65
C GLN A 197 -23.72 -86.38 26.07
N SER A 198 -23.99 -85.33 25.29
CA SER A 198 -23.97 -83.95 25.79
C SER A 198 -24.83 -83.00 24.94
N LEU A 199 -25.94 -83.51 24.41
CA LEU A 199 -27.12 -82.74 24.02
C LEU A 199 -28.09 -82.90 25.20
N GLU A 200 -28.25 -81.87 26.07
CA GLU A 200 -29.49 -81.65 26.87
C GLU A 200 -29.46 -80.50 27.90
N LYS A 201 -28.45 -79.61 27.97
CA LYS A 201 -28.38 -78.65 29.10
C LYS A 201 -28.01 -77.20 28.83
N VAL A 202 -28.39 -76.64 27.68
CA VAL A 202 -28.36 -75.17 27.47
C VAL A 202 -29.76 -74.60 27.12
N GLU A 203 -30.82 -75.39 27.28
CA GLU A 203 -32.17 -74.85 27.52
C GLU A 203 -32.23 -74.25 28.94
N GLU A 204 -32.96 -73.14 29.08
CA GLU A 204 -33.17 -72.30 30.28
C GLU A 204 -32.10 -71.24 30.63
N LYS A 205 -32.05 -70.15 29.85
CA LYS A 205 -32.29 -68.79 30.37
C LYS A 205 -32.46 -67.74 29.27
#